data_AF-A0A351UKU2-F1
#
_entry.id   AF-A0A351UKU2-F1
#
_cell.length_a   1.000
_cell.length_b   1.000
_cell.length_c   1.000
_cell.angle_alpha   90.00
_cell.angle_beta   90.00
_cell.angle_gamma   90.00
#
_symmetry.space_group_name_H-M   'P 1'
#
loop_
_entity.id
_entity.type
_entity.pdbx_description
1 polymer ?
#
loop_
_entity_poly.entity_id
_entity_poly.type
_entity_poly.pdbx_seq_one_letter_code
_entity_poly.pdbx_strand_id
1 'polypeptide(L)'
;MKTNLIRAAAVLLAVSPVFQLPAFAGSASDYYGIKSESVSVTEAGSGKEVILERPQGLPRTGKQVATATALINTGIAAWNVVSGGAPSGAASAAYASALPPSIYLNWSSVAGWQGPKEYIYSYTVTNLYNIDVIKVKYKISFFYGATEGTENRPAGAVTGKYLTNFTVKAVSVDVKWGWHFNLDAVMSNPMNIGTTQNPVAMLQSDLKWSVSNVLSTKAGVWTYSADANGKFRDLTAEQKELTKAIPPLKAAEAPAMSWN
;
A
#
# COMPACT_ATOMS: atom_id res chain seq x y z
N MET A 1 11.20 -59.45 60.21
CA MET A 1 11.69 -58.95 58.91
C MET A 1 10.60 -59.19 57.87
N LYS A 2 10.27 -58.17 57.06
CA LYS A 2 9.41 -58.16 55.85
C LYS A 2 7.88 -57.94 56.03
N THR A 3 7.59 -56.68 56.35
CA THR A 3 6.72 -55.70 55.69
C THR A 3 5.69 -56.11 54.61
N ASN A 4 4.46 -55.65 54.84
CA ASN A 4 3.29 -55.57 53.96
C ASN A 4 3.46 -54.62 52.76
N LEU A 5 2.73 -54.86 51.67
CA LEU A 5 2.50 -53.88 50.60
C LEU A 5 1.05 -53.96 50.14
N ILE A 6 0.21 -53.07 50.70
CA ILE A 6 -1.14 -52.77 50.25
C ILE A 6 -1.01 -51.70 49.15
N ARG A 7 -1.53 -51.97 47.96
CA ARG A 7 -1.58 -51.00 46.85
C ARG A 7 -2.79 -50.09 47.05
N ALA A 8 -2.54 -48.81 47.31
CA ALA A 8 -3.53 -47.74 47.24
C ALA A 8 -3.63 -47.23 45.80
N ALA A 9 -4.85 -47.22 45.24
CA ALA A 9 -5.15 -46.56 43.98
C ALA A 9 -5.43 -45.08 44.24
N ALA A 10 -4.58 -44.20 43.73
CA ALA A 10 -4.78 -42.76 43.77
C ALA A 10 -5.67 -42.33 42.59
N VAL A 11 -6.86 -41.81 42.89
CA VAL A 11 -7.72 -41.10 41.93
C VAL A 11 -7.20 -39.68 41.80
N LEU A 12 -6.58 -39.36 40.65
CA LEU A 12 -6.18 -38.01 40.28
C LEU A 12 -7.41 -37.22 39.81
N LEU A 13 -7.91 -36.32 40.64
CA LEU A 13 -8.85 -35.27 40.25
C LEU A 13 -8.11 -34.24 39.39
N ALA A 14 -8.34 -34.30 38.08
CA ALA A 14 -7.87 -33.27 37.14
C ALA A 14 -8.72 -32.01 37.29
N VAL A 15 -8.24 -31.05 38.10
CA VAL A 15 -8.79 -29.69 38.12
C VAL A 15 -8.30 -28.98 36.86
N SER A 16 -9.18 -28.87 35.87
CA SER A 16 -8.89 -28.06 34.67
C SER A 16 -8.89 -26.58 35.07
N PRO A 17 -7.84 -25.79 34.77
CA PRO A 17 -7.90 -24.36 34.96
C PRO A 17 -8.89 -23.79 33.94
N VAL A 18 -10.07 -23.39 34.42
CA VAL A 18 -10.96 -22.51 33.68
C VAL A 18 -10.18 -21.21 33.47
N PHE A 19 -9.72 -20.97 32.25
CA PHE A 19 -9.20 -19.67 31.83
C PHE A 19 -10.33 -18.65 31.99
N GLN A 20 -10.37 -17.97 33.14
CA GLN A 20 -11.19 -16.78 33.33
C GLN A 20 -10.58 -15.66 32.49
N LEU A 21 -11.10 -15.48 31.27
CA LEU A 21 -10.85 -14.25 30.53
C LEU A 21 -11.34 -13.07 31.40
N PRO A 22 -10.58 -11.98 31.53
CA PRO A 22 -11.05 -10.80 32.24
C PRO A 22 -12.33 -10.30 31.57
N ALA A 23 -13.41 -10.22 32.35
CA ALA A 23 -14.68 -9.67 31.90
C ALA A 23 -14.47 -8.17 31.56
N PHE A 24 -14.42 -7.86 30.27
CA PHE A 24 -14.50 -6.48 29.79
C PHE A 24 -15.88 -5.93 30.17
N ALA A 25 -15.91 -4.99 31.13
CA ALA A 25 -17.12 -4.41 31.71
C ALA A 25 -17.74 -3.31 30.85
N GLY A 26 -17.82 -3.51 29.54
CA GLY A 26 -18.48 -2.58 28.63
C GLY A 26 -19.25 -3.31 27.54
N SER A 27 -20.19 -2.63 26.91
CA SER A 27 -20.98 -3.22 25.83
C SER A 27 -20.06 -3.71 24.70
N ALA A 28 -20.30 -4.92 24.21
CA ALA A 28 -19.58 -5.46 23.05
C ALA A 28 -19.71 -4.53 21.82
N SER A 29 -20.78 -3.72 21.74
CA SER A 29 -20.96 -2.70 20.69
C SER A 29 -19.85 -1.66 20.68
N ASP A 30 -19.41 -1.21 21.85
CA ASP A 30 -18.52 -0.05 21.96
C ASP A 30 -17.08 -0.43 21.59
N TYR A 31 -16.76 -1.72 21.68
CA TYR A 31 -15.49 -2.26 21.19
C TYR A 31 -15.35 -2.09 19.67
N TYR A 32 -16.45 -2.23 18.95
CA TYR A 32 -16.54 -2.12 17.49
C TYR A 32 -16.93 -0.73 16.99
N GLY A 33 -17.27 0.20 17.90
CA GLY A 33 -17.54 1.59 17.60
C GLY A 33 -16.24 2.36 17.33
N ILE A 34 -16.18 3.11 16.23
CA ILE A 34 -15.05 3.98 15.90
C ILE A 34 -15.23 5.32 16.62
N LYS A 35 -14.27 5.69 17.47
CA LYS A 35 -14.22 7.01 18.10
C LYS A 35 -13.52 8.04 17.22
N SER A 36 -12.35 7.65 16.70
CA SER A 36 -11.51 8.55 15.91
C SER A 36 -10.61 7.79 14.95
N GLU A 37 -10.27 8.47 13.86
CA GLU A 37 -9.29 8.03 12.87
C GLU A 37 -8.24 9.13 12.72
N SER A 38 -6.97 8.75 12.66
CA SER A 38 -5.87 9.69 12.41
C SER A 38 -4.94 9.16 11.33
N VAL A 39 -4.47 10.09 10.49
CA VAL A 39 -3.44 9.86 9.48
C VAL A 39 -2.32 10.87 9.74
N SER A 40 -1.09 10.39 9.89
CA SER A 40 0.10 11.25 10.00
C SER A 40 1.12 10.87 8.94
N VAL A 41 1.82 11.85 8.36
CA VAL A 41 2.85 11.64 7.35
C VAL A 41 4.20 12.12 7.85
N THR A 42 5.27 11.41 7.50
CA THR A 42 6.65 11.81 7.75
C THR A 42 7.47 11.56 6.49
N GLU A 43 8.19 12.59 6.02
CA GLU A 43 9.15 12.45 4.92
C GLU A 43 10.49 11.95 5.49
N ALA A 44 11.04 10.87 4.91
CA ALA A 44 12.21 10.16 5.43
C ALA A 44 13.33 9.95 4.38
N GLY A 45 13.25 10.59 3.22
CA GLY A 45 14.20 10.40 2.10
C GLY A 45 15.43 11.32 2.13
N SER A 46 16.56 10.84 1.59
CA SER A 46 17.84 11.60 1.55
C SER A 46 17.97 12.55 0.36
N GLY A 47 17.19 12.35 -0.70
CA GLY A 47 17.22 13.15 -1.94
C GLY A 47 18.56 13.13 -2.68
N LYS A 48 19.49 12.25 -2.32
CA LYS A 48 20.83 12.18 -2.93
C LYS A 48 20.83 11.35 -4.21
N GLU A 49 21.82 11.59 -5.06
CA GLU A 49 22.07 10.77 -6.24
C GLU A 49 22.49 9.35 -5.83
N VAL A 50 21.92 8.35 -6.49
CA VAL A 50 22.16 6.93 -6.24
C VAL A 50 22.30 6.19 -7.57
N ILE A 51 23.26 5.29 -7.65
CA ILE A 51 23.35 4.33 -8.75
C ILE A 51 22.40 3.18 -8.44
N LEU A 52 21.35 3.03 -9.25
CA LEU A 52 20.40 1.93 -9.10
C LEU A 52 20.93 0.66 -9.77
N GLU A 53 21.03 -0.42 -9.00
CA GLU A 53 21.22 -1.75 -9.57
C GLU A 53 19.90 -2.24 -10.20
N ARG A 54 20.00 -3.01 -11.29
CA ARG A 54 18.85 -3.63 -11.94
C ARG A 54 18.03 -4.46 -10.92
N PRO A 55 16.70 -4.31 -10.83
CA PRO A 55 15.87 -5.17 -10.00
C PRO A 55 16.05 -6.64 -10.39
N GLN A 56 16.42 -7.49 -9.43
CA GLN A 56 16.49 -8.93 -9.63
C GLN A 56 15.06 -9.49 -9.75
N GLY A 57 14.78 -10.28 -10.80
CA GLY A 57 13.50 -10.98 -10.97
C GLY A 57 12.54 -10.46 -12.06
N LEU A 58 12.96 -9.54 -12.93
CA LEU A 58 12.12 -9.11 -14.07
C LEU A 58 11.90 -10.25 -15.09
N PRO A 59 10.65 -10.59 -15.47
CA PRO A 59 10.40 -11.54 -16.54
C PRO A 59 11.00 -11.03 -17.85
N ARG A 60 11.81 -11.86 -18.50
CA ARG A 60 12.55 -11.55 -19.75
C ARG A 60 11.65 -11.42 -21.00
N THR A 61 10.34 -11.60 -20.87
CA THR A 61 9.43 -11.71 -22.03
C THR A 61 8.05 -11.18 -21.69
N GLY A 62 7.56 -10.22 -22.47
CA GLY A 62 6.17 -9.76 -22.43
C GLY A 62 5.92 -8.47 -23.19
N LYS A 63 5.55 -8.60 -24.47
CA LYS A 63 5.18 -7.54 -25.43
C LYS A 63 4.37 -6.39 -24.81
N GLN A 64 4.92 -5.18 -24.82
CA GLN A 64 4.16 -3.98 -25.19
C GLN A 64 5.01 -3.17 -26.18
N VAL A 65 4.62 -3.23 -27.45
CA VAL A 65 5.15 -2.34 -28.48
C VAL A 65 4.48 -1.00 -28.28
N ALA A 66 5.06 -0.17 -27.42
CA ALA A 66 4.74 1.24 -27.36
C ALA A 66 5.71 1.97 -28.31
N THR A 67 5.17 2.83 -29.16
CA THR A 67 5.92 3.77 -30.00
C THR A 67 6.93 4.53 -29.13
N ALA A 68 8.10 4.88 -29.70
CA ALA A 68 9.26 5.47 -28.98
C ALA A 68 8.96 6.71 -28.11
N THR A 69 7.76 7.30 -28.21
CA THR A 69 7.25 8.42 -27.41
C THR A 69 6.34 8.05 -26.23
N ALA A 70 5.92 6.79 -26.10
CA ALA A 70 4.99 6.38 -25.04
C ALA A 70 5.75 5.93 -23.78
N LEU A 71 5.41 6.50 -22.62
CA LEU A 71 5.85 5.99 -21.32
C LEU A 71 5.00 4.76 -20.97
N ILE A 72 5.65 3.67 -20.56
CA ILE A 72 4.95 2.46 -20.10
C ILE A 72 5.22 2.23 -18.62
N ASN A 73 4.22 1.66 -17.93
CA ASN A 73 4.44 1.16 -16.58
C ASN A 73 5.20 -0.15 -16.68
N THR A 74 6.47 -0.14 -16.28
CA THR A 74 7.30 -1.33 -16.27
C THR A 74 7.32 -1.90 -14.86
N GLY A 75 6.33 -2.72 -14.52
CA GLY A 75 6.14 -3.26 -13.18
C GLY A 75 4.77 -3.90 -12.97
N ILE A 76 4.43 -4.19 -11.71
CA ILE A 76 3.10 -4.66 -11.33
C ILE A 76 2.20 -3.42 -11.18
N ALA A 77 1.07 -3.38 -11.88
CA ALA A 77 0.16 -2.23 -11.83
C ALA A 77 -0.78 -2.25 -10.62
N ALA A 78 -1.01 -3.40 -9.98
CA ALA A 78 -1.83 -3.48 -8.78
C ALA A 78 -1.37 -4.61 -7.85
N TRP A 79 -1.31 -4.36 -6.55
CA TRP A 79 -0.94 -5.36 -5.56
C TRP A 79 -1.56 -5.10 -4.18
N ASN A 80 -1.72 -6.18 -3.43
CA ASN A 80 -2.16 -6.13 -2.03
C ASN A 80 -0.98 -5.69 -1.17
N VAL A 81 -1.17 -4.67 -0.32
CA VAL A 81 -0.18 -4.14 0.62
C VAL A 81 -0.42 -4.70 2.02
N VAL A 82 -1.68 -4.68 2.47
CA VAL A 82 -2.13 -5.29 3.73
C VAL A 82 -3.37 -6.11 3.43
N SER A 83 -3.41 -7.34 3.92
CA SER A 83 -4.56 -8.25 3.73
C SER A 83 -4.95 -8.84 5.08
N GLY A 84 -6.20 -8.63 5.49
CA GLY A 84 -6.75 -9.18 6.72
C GLY A 84 -6.02 -8.74 7.99
N GLY A 85 -5.39 -7.57 7.99
CA GLY A 85 -4.58 -7.09 9.12
C GLY A 85 -3.18 -7.69 9.22
N ALA A 86 -2.64 -8.27 8.15
CA ALA A 86 -1.24 -8.67 8.05
C ALA A 86 -0.56 -8.08 6.80
N PRO A 87 0.76 -7.83 6.82
CA PRO A 87 1.51 -7.43 5.63
C PRO A 87 1.34 -8.49 4.52
N SER A 88 1.02 -8.04 3.31
CA SER A 88 0.88 -8.94 2.16
C SER A 88 2.24 -9.31 1.59
N GLY A 89 2.46 -10.61 1.32
CA GLY A 89 3.64 -11.10 0.63
C GLY A 89 3.81 -10.52 -0.78
N ALA A 90 2.71 -10.17 -1.46
CA ALA A 90 2.73 -9.57 -2.80
C ALA A 90 3.38 -8.17 -2.81
N ALA A 91 3.31 -7.43 -1.70
CA ALA A 91 3.88 -6.08 -1.59
C ALA A 91 5.42 -6.06 -1.58
N SER A 92 6.04 -7.20 -1.23
CA SER A 92 7.51 -7.28 -1.07
C SER A 92 8.25 -7.03 -2.39
N ALA A 93 7.70 -7.54 -3.49
CA ALA A 93 8.28 -7.49 -4.84
C ALA A 93 7.55 -6.53 -5.80
N ALA A 94 6.47 -5.87 -5.36
CA ALA A 94 5.69 -5.02 -6.23
C ALA A 94 6.25 -3.60 -6.35
N TYR A 95 6.32 -3.14 -7.59
CA TYR A 95 6.75 -1.80 -7.96
C TYR A 95 6.16 -1.39 -9.31
N ALA A 96 6.11 -0.08 -9.54
CA ALA A 96 5.81 0.53 -10.83
C ALA A 96 6.93 1.50 -11.22
N SER A 97 7.20 1.58 -12.52
CA SER A 97 8.22 2.46 -13.08
C SER A 97 7.70 3.09 -14.36
N ALA A 98 7.95 4.38 -14.55
CA ALA A 98 7.53 5.12 -15.73
C ALA A 98 8.72 5.36 -16.65
N LEU A 99 8.91 4.43 -17.59
CA LEU A 99 10.05 4.41 -18.51
C LEU A 99 9.56 4.24 -19.96
N PRO A 100 10.24 4.83 -20.95
CA PRO A 100 10.11 4.47 -22.36
C PRO A 100 10.47 2.99 -22.59
N PRO A 101 9.78 2.27 -23.51
CA PRO A 101 10.05 0.87 -23.80
C PRO A 101 11.49 0.58 -24.23
N SER A 102 12.11 1.51 -24.96
CA SER A 102 13.50 1.42 -25.44
C SER A 102 14.52 1.41 -24.30
N ILE A 103 14.24 2.14 -23.23
CA ILE A 103 15.11 2.30 -22.06
C ILE A 103 14.95 1.13 -21.10
N TYR A 104 13.75 0.57 -20.98
CA TYR A 104 13.47 -0.52 -20.05
C TYR A 104 14.41 -1.73 -20.22
N LEU A 105 14.78 -2.05 -21.46
CA LEU A 105 15.70 -3.14 -21.76
C LEU A 105 17.18 -2.76 -21.65
N ASN A 106 17.50 -1.46 -21.58
CA ASN A 106 18.85 -0.91 -21.52
C ASN A 106 18.97 0.10 -20.37
N TRP A 107 18.80 -0.38 -19.14
CA TRP A 107 18.85 0.43 -17.92
C TRP A 107 20.16 1.22 -17.76
N SER A 108 21.28 0.72 -18.31
CA SER A 108 22.58 1.41 -18.34
C SER A 108 22.59 2.70 -19.16
N SER A 109 21.58 2.92 -20.01
CA SER A 109 21.45 4.14 -20.80
C SER A 109 20.80 5.31 -20.04
N VAL A 110 20.34 5.09 -18.81
CA VAL A 110 19.69 6.10 -17.96
C VAL A 110 20.41 6.22 -16.62
N ALA A 111 20.88 7.43 -16.33
CA ALA A 111 21.70 7.75 -15.17
C ALA A 111 21.23 9.04 -14.47
N GLY A 112 21.80 9.34 -13.31
CA GLY A 112 21.42 10.51 -12.51
C GLY A 112 20.17 10.29 -11.65
N TRP A 113 19.89 9.06 -11.23
CA TRP A 113 18.78 8.76 -10.34
C TRP A 113 18.97 9.43 -8.98
N GLN A 114 17.94 10.09 -8.48
CA GLN A 114 17.86 10.69 -7.16
C GLN A 114 16.90 9.88 -6.29
N GLY A 115 17.24 9.65 -5.03
CA GLY A 115 16.37 8.98 -4.06
C GLY A 115 17.07 7.92 -3.18
N PRO A 116 16.30 7.03 -2.53
CA PRO A 116 14.84 7.02 -2.55
C PRO A 116 14.27 8.24 -1.83
N LYS A 117 13.21 8.82 -2.39
CA LYS A 117 12.33 9.73 -1.64
C LYS A 117 11.29 8.87 -0.95
N GLU A 118 11.14 9.04 0.35
CA GLU A 118 10.30 8.16 1.17
C GLU A 118 9.28 8.96 1.97
N TYR A 119 8.03 8.52 1.94
CA TYR A 119 6.92 9.05 2.73
C TYR A 119 6.33 7.92 3.57
N ILE A 120 6.38 8.06 4.89
CA ILE A 120 5.82 7.09 5.83
C ILE A 120 4.49 7.64 6.35
N TYR A 121 3.43 6.91 6.08
CA TYR A 121 2.09 7.19 6.57
C TYR A 121 1.78 6.26 7.75
N SER A 122 1.21 6.82 8.81
CA SER A 122 0.63 6.07 9.92
C SER A 122 -0.87 6.28 9.92
N TYR A 123 -1.64 5.19 9.86
CA TYR A 123 -3.08 5.17 10.00
C TYR A 123 -3.45 4.49 11.32
N THR A 124 -4.18 5.20 12.16
CA THR A 124 -4.61 4.70 13.48
C THR A 124 -6.12 4.85 13.61
N VAL A 125 -6.78 3.76 14.02
CA VAL A 125 -8.21 3.74 14.38
C VAL A 125 -8.33 3.45 15.86
N THR A 126 -9.01 4.34 16.58
CA THR A 126 -9.26 4.21 18.02
C THR A 126 -10.75 3.96 18.26
N ASN A 127 -11.07 2.96 19.07
CA ASN A 127 -12.45 2.64 19.41
C ASN A 127 -13.01 3.51 20.55
N LEU A 128 -14.28 3.31 20.92
CA LEU A 128 -14.94 4.07 22.00
C LEU A 128 -14.30 3.86 23.38
N TYR A 129 -13.55 2.77 23.58
CA TYR A 129 -12.76 2.51 24.80
C TYR A 129 -11.39 3.21 24.82
N ASN A 130 -11.08 4.06 23.84
CA ASN A 130 -9.75 4.67 23.67
C ASN A 130 -8.63 3.66 23.42
N ILE A 131 -8.96 2.50 22.85
CA ILE A 131 -7.99 1.49 22.46
C ILE A 131 -7.72 1.65 20.97
N ASP A 132 -6.45 1.77 20.60
CA ASP A 132 -6.02 1.71 19.19
C ASP A 132 -6.20 0.29 18.67
N VAL A 133 -7.26 0.07 17.90
CA VAL A 133 -7.65 -1.25 17.37
C VAL A 133 -6.97 -1.56 16.05
N ILE A 134 -6.60 -0.53 15.29
CA ILE A 134 -5.84 -0.65 14.05
C ILE A 134 -4.72 0.37 14.12
N LYS A 135 -3.48 -0.08 13.94
CA LYS A 135 -2.30 0.76 13.80
C LYS A 135 -1.46 0.23 12.65
N VAL A 136 -1.53 0.91 11.53
CA VAL A 136 -0.83 0.52 10.30
C VAL A 136 0.11 1.62 9.90
N LYS A 137 1.36 1.25 9.60
CA LYS A 137 2.31 2.12 8.93
C LYS A 137 2.61 1.55 7.57
N TYR A 138 2.54 2.39 6.54
CA TYR A 138 3.00 2.05 5.20
C TYR A 138 3.92 3.13 4.67
N LYS A 139 4.81 2.73 3.78
CA LYS A 139 5.78 3.60 3.13
C LYS A 139 5.48 3.66 1.65
N ILE A 140 5.53 4.88 1.11
CA ILE A 140 5.64 5.15 -0.31
C ILE A 140 7.10 5.52 -0.59
N SER A 141 7.74 4.86 -1.55
CA SER A 141 9.12 5.20 -1.95
C SER A 141 9.28 5.19 -3.45
N PHE A 142 10.09 6.10 -3.99
CA PHE A 142 10.39 6.16 -5.42
C PHE A 142 11.75 6.81 -5.68
N PHE A 143 12.31 6.54 -6.86
CA PHE A 143 13.48 7.23 -7.40
C PHE A 143 13.09 8.04 -8.62
N TYR A 144 13.74 9.19 -8.81
CA TYR A 144 13.34 10.19 -9.80
C TYR A 144 14.58 10.86 -10.43
N GLY A 145 14.35 11.76 -11.37
CA GLY A 145 15.38 12.70 -11.85
C GLY A 145 16.33 12.15 -12.90
N ALA A 146 16.35 10.84 -13.15
CA ALA A 146 17.24 10.26 -14.13
C ALA A 146 16.88 10.66 -15.55
N THR A 147 17.92 10.78 -16.37
CA THR A 147 17.84 11.17 -17.77
C THR A 147 18.63 10.20 -18.63
N GLU A 148 18.32 10.16 -19.92
CA GLU A 148 19.11 9.38 -20.87
C GLU A 148 20.47 10.02 -21.13
N GLY A 149 21.48 9.18 -21.37
CA GLY A 149 22.79 9.63 -21.83
C GLY A 149 22.69 10.46 -23.11
N THR A 150 23.37 11.60 -23.12
CA THR A 150 23.43 12.53 -24.27
C THR A 150 24.62 12.27 -25.20
N GLU A 151 25.56 11.41 -24.79
CA GLU A 151 26.71 11.03 -25.60
C GLU A 151 26.21 10.34 -26.88
N ASN A 152 26.47 10.97 -28.04
CA ASN A 152 26.08 10.52 -29.39
C ASN A 152 24.64 10.84 -29.85
N ARG A 153 23.92 11.75 -29.18
CA ARG A 153 22.60 12.19 -29.67
C ARG A 153 22.70 13.42 -30.59
N PRO A 154 21.91 13.47 -31.69
CA PRO A 154 21.84 14.64 -32.55
C PRO A 154 21.33 15.88 -31.78
N ALA A 155 21.77 17.07 -32.20
CA ALA A 155 21.29 18.32 -31.64
C ALA A 155 19.75 18.41 -31.76
N GLY A 156 19.06 18.60 -30.63
CA GLY A 156 17.59 18.60 -30.57
C GLY A 156 16.96 17.23 -30.25
N ALA A 157 17.75 16.22 -29.89
CA ALA A 157 17.21 14.95 -29.40
C ALA A 157 16.37 15.14 -28.12
N VAL A 158 15.31 14.34 -28.01
CA VAL A 158 14.42 14.33 -26.86
C VAL A 158 15.17 13.80 -25.64
N THR A 159 15.16 14.54 -24.54
CA THR A 159 15.76 14.12 -23.27
C THR A 159 14.68 14.12 -22.20
N GLY A 160 14.26 12.92 -21.79
CA GLY A 160 13.22 12.76 -20.78
C GLY A 160 13.77 12.71 -19.36
N LYS A 161 12.89 13.01 -18.40
CA LYS A 161 13.06 12.70 -16.98
C LYS A 161 12.16 11.56 -16.57
N TYR A 162 12.73 10.60 -15.86
CA TYR A 162 12.06 9.35 -15.54
C TYR A 162 11.86 9.11 -14.05
N LEU A 163 10.92 8.22 -13.74
CA LEU A 163 10.60 7.78 -12.38
C LEU A 163 10.64 6.25 -12.33
N THR A 164 11.26 5.68 -11.31
CA THR A 164 11.36 4.23 -11.17
C THR A 164 11.17 3.77 -9.72
N ASN A 165 10.86 2.49 -9.56
CA ASN A 165 10.67 1.82 -8.28
C ASN A 165 9.69 2.57 -7.37
N PHE A 166 8.58 3.06 -7.94
CA PHE A 166 7.45 3.52 -7.13
C PHE A 166 6.87 2.30 -6.42
N THR A 167 7.01 2.27 -5.10
CA THR A 167 6.51 1.17 -4.28
C THR A 167 5.67 1.68 -3.12
N VAL A 168 4.73 0.84 -2.72
CA VAL A 168 3.87 1.01 -1.55
C VAL A 168 4.02 -0.27 -0.74
N LYS A 169 4.56 -0.16 0.47
CA LYS A 169 4.90 -1.31 1.31
C LYS A 169 4.43 -1.08 2.74
N ALA A 170 3.90 -2.12 3.38
CA ALA A 170 3.64 -2.09 4.80
C ALA A 170 4.95 -2.09 5.59
N VAL A 171 5.04 -1.22 6.59
CA VAL A 171 6.18 -1.11 7.52
C VAL A 171 5.84 -1.82 8.84
N SER A 172 4.62 -1.60 9.34
CA SER A 172 4.11 -2.30 10.53
C SER A 172 2.60 -2.41 10.43
N VAL A 173 2.04 -3.53 10.86
CA VAL A 173 0.59 -3.77 10.89
C VAL A 173 0.27 -4.39 12.24
N ASP A 174 -0.53 -3.69 13.04
CA ASP A 174 -1.11 -4.18 14.29
C ASP A 174 -2.62 -3.99 14.21
N VAL A 175 -3.35 -5.10 14.21
CA VAL A 175 -4.81 -5.13 14.13
C VAL A 175 -5.34 -6.04 15.22
N LYS A 176 -6.20 -5.50 16.07
CA LYS A 176 -6.80 -6.23 17.19
C LYS A 176 -7.92 -7.15 16.71
N TRP A 177 -8.24 -8.13 17.56
CA TRP A 177 -9.26 -9.14 17.26
C TRP A 177 -10.60 -8.53 16.86
N GLY A 178 -11.28 -9.15 15.90
CA GLY A 178 -12.59 -8.71 15.40
C GLY A 178 -12.55 -7.47 14.49
N TRP A 179 -11.36 -6.93 14.22
CA TRP A 179 -11.12 -5.89 13.23
C TRP A 179 -10.32 -6.45 12.05
N HIS A 180 -10.58 -5.91 10.87
CA HIS A 180 -9.86 -6.23 9.65
C HIS A 180 -9.48 -4.94 8.94
N PHE A 181 -8.27 -4.93 8.40
CA PHE A 181 -7.77 -3.85 7.55
C PHE A 181 -7.20 -4.44 6.27
N ASN A 182 -7.66 -3.92 5.13
CA ASN A 182 -7.11 -4.22 3.82
C ASN A 182 -6.61 -2.93 3.18
N LEU A 183 -5.53 -3.05 2.42
CA LEU A 183 -4.92 -1.95 1.66
C LEU A 183 -4.38 -2.50 0.36
N ASP A 184 -4.92 -2.03 -0.75
CA ASP A 184 -4.50 -2.35 -2.11
C ASP A 184 -3.92 -1.12 -2.80
N ALA A 185 -2.76 -1.27 -3.41
CA ALA A 185 -2.16 -0.23 -4.24
C ALA A 185 -2.49 -0.49 -5.71
N VAL A 186 -3.02 0.51 -6.41
CA VAL A 186 -3.29 0.49 -7.84
C VAL A 186 -2.58 1.66 -8.51
N MET A 187 -1.71 1.36 -9.45
CA MET A 187 -0.93 2.32 -10.21
C MET A 187 -1.63 2.63 -11.53
N SER A 188 -1.77 3.92 -11.81
CA SER A 188 -2.23 4.42 -13.12
C SER A 188 -1.18 4.21 -14.21
N ASN A 189 -1.61 4.34 -15.46
CA ASN A 189 -0.67 4.41 -16.58
C ASN A 189 0.18 5.69 -16.47
N PRO A 190 1.48 5.64 -16.82
CA PRO A 190 2.31 6.83 -16.77
C PRO A 190 1.84 7.89 -17.75
N MET A 191 2.00 9.14 -17.38
CA MET A 191 1.67 10.28 -18.22
C MET A 191 2.87 11.22 -18.38
N ASN A 192 2.93 11.91 -19.52
CA ASN A 192 3.89 12.99 -19.76
C ASN A 192 3.28 14.32 -19.28
N ILE A 193 3.85 14.93 -18.24
CA ILE A 193 3.46 16.26 -17.75
C ILE A 193 4.40 17.38 -18.24
N GLY A 194 5.44 17.00 -19.00
CA GLY A 194 6.40 17.91 -19.61
C GLY A 194 6.00 18.28 -21.04
N THR A 195 7.01 18.50 -21.88
CA THR A 195 6.81 18.76 -23.32
C THR A 195 7.14 17.52 -24.13
N THR A 196 6.86 17.52 -25.44
CA THR A 196 7.29 16.45 -26.33
C THR A 196 8.82 16.39 -26.47
N GLN A 197 9.50 17.54 -26.40
CA GLN A 197 10.96 17.63 -26.46
C GLN A 197 11.66 17.29 -25.13
N ASN A 198 11.01 17.62 -24.01
CA ASN A 198 11.50 17.35 -22.67
C ASN A 198 10.38 16.69 -21.86
N PRO A 199 10.11 15.39 -22.08
CA PRO A 199 9.05 14.69 -21.39
C PRO A 199 9.41 14.52 -19.92
N VAL A 200 8.40 14.65 -19.05
CA VAL A 200 8.53 14.44 -17.61
C VAL A 200 7.51 13.39 -17.23
N ALA A 201 7.98 12.24 -16.76
CA ALA A 201 7.11 11.17 -16.33
C ALA A 201 6.38 11.51 -15.03
N MET A 202 5.10 11.17 -14.96
CA MET A 202 4.28 11.20 -13.73
C MET A 202 3.57 9.86 -13.57
N LEU A 203 3.51 9.40 -12.31
CA LEU A 203 2.68 8.29 -11.88
C LEU A 203 1.69 8.76 -10.81
N GLN A 204 0.47 8.25 -10.90
CA GLN A 204 -0.52 8.33 -9.83
C GLN A 204 -0.79 6.94 -9.27
N SER A 205 -0.96 6.85 -7.96
CA SER A 205 -1.30 5.66 -7.20
C SER A 205 -2.58 5.88 -6.42
N ASP A 206 -3.55 4.99 -6.60
CA ASP A 206 -4.78 4.91 -5.84
C ASP A 206 -4.65 3.76 -4.82
N LEU A 207 -4.63 4.10 -3.53
CA LEU A 207 -4.62 3.15 -2.42
C LEU A 207 -6.06 2.93 -1.96
N LYS A 208 -6.62 1.77 -2.31
CA LYS A 208 -7.94 1.37 -1.86
C LYS A 208 -7.81 0.73 -0.49
N TRP A 209 -8.50 1.27 0.50
CA TRP A 209 -8.45 0.76 1.86
C TRP A 209 -9.85 0.39 2.34
N SER A 210 -9.91 -0.60 3.23
CA SER A 210 -11.13 -0.97 3.93
C SER A 210 -10.84 -1.33 5.38
N VAL A 211 -11.65 -0.80 6.28
CA VAL A 211 -11.74 -1.21 7.68
C VAL A 211 -13.07 -1.93 7.85
N SER A 212 -13.06 -3.16 8.35
CA SER A 212 -14.29 -3.89 8.67
C SER A 212 -14.23 -4.56 10.02
N ASN A 213 -15.39 -4.70 10.64
CA ASN A 213 -15.62 -5.46 11.86
C ASN A 213 -16.98 -6.16 11.77
N VAL A 214 -17.40 -6.83 12.84
CA VAL A 214 -18.68 -7.57 12.87
C VAL A 214 -19.93 -6.68 12.74
N LEU A 215 -19.82 -5.36 12.96
CA LEU A 215 -20.95 -4.44 12.91
C LEU A 215 -20.97 -3.56 11.65
N SER A 216 -19.81 -3.31 11.05
CA SER A 216 -19.71 -2.31 9.99
C SER A 216 -18.51 -2.53 9.08
N THR A 217 -18.62 -1.98 7.88
CA THR A 217 -17.51 -1.87 6.93
C THR A 217 -17.43 -0.43 6.46
N LYS A 218 -16.22 0.12 6.45
CA LYS A 218 -15.88 1.43 5.91
C LYS A 218 -14.77 1.24 4.89
N ALA A 219 -14.88 1.90 3.75
CA ALA A 219 -13.86 1.86 2.72
C ALA A 219 -13.63 3.25 2.14
N GLY A 220 -12.49 3.41 1.48
CA GLY A 220 -12.14 4.64 0.79
C GLY A 220 -10.96 4.45 -0.14
N VAL A 221 -10.58 5.56 -0.76
CA VAL A 221 -9.41 5.63 -1.64
C VAL A 221 -8.55 6.80 -1.19
N TRP A 222 -7.25 6.56 -1.05
CA TRP A 222 -6.23 7.60 -0.94
C TRP A 222 -5.49 7.70 -2.24
N THR A 223 -5.27 8.92 -2.74
CA THR A 223 -4.61 9.10 -4.03
C THR A 223 -3.35 9.91 -3.87
N TYR A 224 -2.28 9.40 -4.45
CA TYR A 224 -0.96 10.03 -4.44
C TYR A 224 -0.45 10.19 -5.86
N SER A 225 0.29 11.26 -6.11
CA SER A 225 1.02 11.43 -7.37
C SER A 225 2.48 11.72 -7.10
N ALA A 226 3.36 11.16 -7.93
CA ALA A 226 4.77 11.49 -7.97
C ALA A 226 5.20 11.78 -9.41
N ASP A 227 6.10 12.74 -9.56
CA ASP A 227 6.73 13.05 -10.85
C ASP A 227 8.23 12.80 -10.85
N ALA A 228 8.80 12.75 -12.06
CA ALA A 228 10.22 12.57 -12.29
C ALA A 228 11.09 13.77 -11.87
N ASN A 229 10.49 14.88 -11.40
CA ASN A 229 11.22 15.97 -10.75
C ASN A 229 11.30 15.79 -9.22
N GLY A 230 10.72 14.72 -8.67
CA GLY A 230 10.74 14.46 -7.23
C GLY A 230 9.61 15.13 -6.46
N LYS A 231 8.64 15.73 -7.17
CA LYS A 231 7.45 16.30 -6.54
C LYS A 231 6.50 15.16 -6.19
N PHE A 232 6.07 15.14 -4.93
CA PHE A 232 5.05 14.23 -4.42
C PHE A 232 3.85 15.05 -3.96
N ARG A 233 2.64 14.61 -4.30
CA ARG A 233 1.40 15.24 -3.85
C ARG A 233 0.45 14.19 -3.30
N ASP A 234 -0.08 14.47 -2.12
CA ASP A 234 -1.26 13.81 -1.57
C ASP A 234 -2.51 14.52 -2.12
N LEU A 235 -3.25 13.81 -2.96
CA LEU A 235 -4.46 14.32 -3.62
C LEU A 235 -5.74 13.92 -2.86
N THR A 236 -5.60 13.23 -1.72
CA THR A 236 -6.73 12.70 -0.96
C THR A 236 -7.68 13.80 -0.49
N ALA A 237 -7.14 14.92 0.00
CA ALA A 237 -7.95 16.05 0.45
C ALA A 237 -8.72 16.71 -0.71
N GLU A 238 -8.05 16.96 -1.83
CA GLU A 238 -8.64 17.54 -3.04
C GLU A 238 -9.79 16.64 -3.56
N GLN A 239 -9.58 15.33 -3.61
CA GLN A 239 -10.59 14.36 -4.05
C GLN A 239 -11.74 14.20 -3.05
N LYS A 240 -11.48 14.30 -1.75
CA LYS A 240 -12.52 14.26 -0.73
C LYS A 240 -13.49 15.42 -0.88
N GLU A 241 -13.00 16.63 -1.18
CA GLU A 241 -13.86 17.78 -1.46
C GLU A 241 -14.71 17.58 -2.73
N LEU A 242 -14.12 17.01 -3.79
CA LEU A 242 -14.84 16.72 -5.03
C LEU A 242 -15.93 15.65 -4.85
N THR A 243 -15.74 14.71 -3.92
CA THR A 243 -16.67 13.59 -3.69
C THR A 243 -17.78 13.90 -2.68
N LYS A 244 -17.65 14.95 -1.84
CA LYS A 244 -18.72 15.40 -0.94
C LYS A 244 -20.02 15.80 -1.66
N ALA A 245 -19.92 16.24 -2.90
CA ALA A 245 -21.06 16.66 -3.70
C ALA A 245 -21.85 15.50 -4.33
N ILE A 246 -21.33 14.27 -4.25
CA ILE A 246 -21.98 13.08 -4.82
C ILE A 246 -22.86 12.47 -3.74
N PRO A 247 -24.19 12.43 -3.92
CA PRO A 247 -25.08 11.81 -2.95
C PRO A 247 -24.74 10.31 -2.82
N PRO A 248 -24.88 9.70 -1.63
CA PRO A 248 -24.63 8.28 -1.47
C PRO A 248 -25.51 7.48 -2.43
N LEU A 249 -24.93 6.47 -3.06
CA LEU A 249 -25.68 5.52 -3.87
C LEU A 249 -26.82 4.96 -3.01
N LYS A 250 -28.08 5.20 -3.41
CA LYS A 250 -29.22 4.51 -2.79
C LYS A 250 -28.94 3.02 -2.89
N ALA A 251 -28.90 2.33 -1.75
CA ALA A 251 -28.82 0.88 -1.74
C ALA A 251 -29.92 0.35 -2.67
N ALA A 252 -29.54 -0.52 -3.61
CA ALA A 252 -30.53 -1.18 -4.46
C ALA A 252 -31.53 -1.86 -3.52
N GLU A 253 -32.81 -1.50 -3.64
CA GLU A 253 -33.88 -2.13 -2.88
C GLU A 253 -33.78 -3.63 -3.13
N ALA A 254 -33.49 -4.40 -2.07
CA ALA A 254 -33.50 -5.84 -2.16
C ALA A 254 -34.89 -6.23 -2.69
N PRO A 255 -35.00 -6.95 -3.81
CA PRO A 255 -36.31 -7.35 -4.31
C PRO A 255 -37.01 -8.12 -3.21
N ALA A 256 -38.23 -7.69 -2.86
CA ALA A 256 -39.03 -8.35 -1.86
C ALA A 256 -39.21 -9.82 -2.27
N MET A 257 -38.52 -10.72 -1.56
CA MET A 257 -38.70 -12.16 -1.73
C MET A 257 -40.09 -12.51 -1.21
N SER A 258 -41.08 -12.57 -2.11
CA SER A 258 -42.37 -13.19 -1.83
C SER A 258 -42.20 -14.70 -1.94
N TRP A 259 -42.27 -15.39 -0.82
CA TRP A 259 -42.45 -16.84 -0.81
C TRP A 259 -43.91 -17.12 -1.16
N ASN A 260 -44.15 -17.74 -2.31
CA ASN A 260 -45.43 -18.35 -2.67
C ASN A 260 -45.52 -19.75 -2.07
#